data_AF-A0A6P0L7L4-F1
#
_entry.id   AF-A0A6P0L7L4-F1
#
_cell.length_a   1.000
_cell.length_b   1.000
_cell.length_c   1.000
_cell.angle_alpha   90.00
_cell.angle_beta   90.00
_cell.angle_gamma   90.00
#
_symmetry.space_group_name_H-M   'P 1'
#
loop_
_entity.id
_entity.type
_entity.pdbx_description
1 polymer ?
#
loop_
_entity_poly.entity_id
_entity_poly.type
_entity_poly.pdbx_seq_one_letter_code
_entity_poly.pdbx_strand_id
1 'polypeptide(L)'
;MTRNHYEPELKLHSEKGVDYTKLRDVLAAGKWKEADLETARVLLEAAGREAEKWLDIESLKTFPCADLLTIDQLWVRYSQGHFGLSVQQSIYKEAGGDCVRLGERIGWRVRGEWIAYSKIKWNLDAQMGHLPVCMAFIWSNHRSVSGIVWLSRVGCEAWYNSLMQRLLECSI
;
A
#
# COMPACT_ATOMS: atom_id res chain seq x y z
N MET A 1 26.41 9.58 28.15
CA MET A 1 25.04 9.43 28.71
C MET A 1 24.14 9.02 27.57
N THR A 2 23.86 7.73 27.43
CA THR A 2 22.99 7.18 26.39
C THR A 2 21.54 7.54 26.71
N ARG A 3 20.92 8.39 25.88
CA ARG A 3 19.47 8.59 25.90
C ARG A 3 18.83 7.24 25.53
N ASN A 4 18.26 6.55 26.50
CA ASN A 4 17.25 5.53 26.25
C ASN A 4 16.04 6.25 25.67
N HIS A 5 15.99 6.34 24.34
CA HIS A 5 14.75 6.69 23.65
C HIS A 5 13.86 5.45 23.76
N TYR A 6 12.98 5.47 24.78
CA TYR A 6 11.84 4.57 24.83
C TYR A 6 10.94 4.97 23.65
N GLU A 7 11.17 4.37 22.49
CA GLU A 7 10.20 4.44 21.41
C GLU A 7 9.05 3.51 21.81
N PRO A 8 7.81 4.03 21.94
CA PRO A 8 6.67 3.20 22.29
C PRO A 8 6.56 2.05 21.29
N GLU A 9 6.40 0.84 21.80
CA GLU A 9 6.17 -0.33 20.97
C GLU A 9 4.90 -0.09 20.13
N LEU A 10 5.01 -0.30 18.81
CA LEU A 10 3.89 -0.11 17.90
C LEU A 10 2.86 -1.20 18.17
N LYS A 11 1.65 -0.82 18.57
CA LYS A 11 0.58 -1.79 18.80
C LYS A 11 0.09 -2.34 17.46
N LEU A 12 0.27 -3.64 17.26
CA LEU A 12 -0.22 -4.36 16.09
C LEU A 12 -1.70 -4.74 16.31
N HIS A 13 -2.61 -3.81 16.01
CA HIS A 13 -4.04 -4.03 16.21
C HIS A 13 -4.69 -4.59 14.94
N SER A 14 -5.62 -5.54 15.10
CA SER A 14 -6.40 -6.10 14.00
C SER A 14 -7.84 -6.30 14.45
N GLU A 15 -8.81 -5.88 13.62
CA GLU A 15 -10.23 -6.22 13.82
C GLU A 15 -10.55 -7.64 13.33
N LYS A 16 -9.63 -8.25 12.57
CA LYS A 16 -9.80 -9.57 11.93
C LYS A 16 -8.91 -10.65 12.53
N GLY A 17 -8.08 -10.31 13.51
CA GLY A 17 -7.15 -11.24 14.15
C GLY A 17 -5.92 -11.56 13.29
N VAL A 18 -5.59 -10.70 12.32
CA VAL A 18 -4.43 -10.86 11.44
C VAL A 18 -3.14 -10.59 12.21
N ASP A 19 -2.15 -11.47 12.02
CA ASP A 19 -0.82 -11.31 12.60
C ASP A 19 0.09 -10.45 11.70
N TYR A 20 0.40 -9.24 12.17
CA TYR A 20 1.29 -8.28 11.51
C TYR A 20 2.76 -8.40 11.93
N THR A 21 3.11 -9.36 12.79
CA THR A 21 4.47 -9.53 13.32
C THR A 21 5.50 -9.71 12.21
N LYS A 22 5.19 -10.55 11.22
CA LYS A 22 6.09 -10.75 10.08
C LYS A 22 6.28 -9.46 9.26
N LEU A 23 5.19 -8.72 8.99
CA LEU A 23 5.26 -7.44 8.27
C LEU A 23 6.15 -6.44 9.00
N ARG A 24 5.98 -6.31 10.32
CA ARG A 24 6.83 -5.50 11.18
C ARG A 24 8.30 -5.89 11.04
N ASP A 25 8.61 -7.17 11.15
CA ASP A 25 10.00 -7.65 11.18
C ASP A 25 10.72 -7.44 9.84
N VAL A 26 10.04 -7.69 8.71
CA VAL A 26 10.64 -7.46 7.38
C VAL A 26 10.80 -5.98 7.05
N LEU A 27 9.89 -5.11 7.53
CA LEU A 27 10.02 -3.66 7.42
C LEU A 27 11.16 -3.14 8.30
N ALA A 28 11.27 -3.61 9.54
CA ALA A 28 12.35 -3.27 10.45
C ALA A 28 13.74 -3.67 9.89
N ALA A 29 13.80 -4.78 9.15
CA ALA A 29 14.99 -5.23 8.47
C ALA A 29 15.28 -4.50 7.14
N GLY A 30 14.44 -3.53 6.72
CA GLY A 30 14.57 -2.82 5.45
C GLY A 30 14.38 -3.69 4.22
N LYS A 31 13.70 -4.84 4.35
CA LYS A 31 13.45 -5.78 3.25
C LYS A 31 12.19 -5.39 2.48
N TRP A 32 12.24 -4.24 1.81
CA TRP A 32 11.09 -3.58 1.19
C TRP A 32 10.26 -4.45 0.24
N LYS A 33 10.91 -5.30 -0.56
CA LYS A 33 10.21 -6.22 -1.47
C LYS A 33 9.47 -7.33 -0.73
N GLU A 34 10.08 -7.86 0.32
CA GLU A 34 9.45 -8.87 1.17
C GLU A 34 8.29 -8.26 1.95
N ALA A 35 8.45 -7.03 2.43
CA ALA A 35 7.40 -6.25 3.08
C ALA A 35 6.21 -5.99 2.15
N ASP A 36 6.44 -5.66 0.88
CA ASP A 36 5.37 -5.45 -0.11
C ASP A 36 4.56 -6.74 -0.37
N LEU A 37 5.25 -7.88 -0.51
CA LEU A 37 4.60 -9.19 -0.65
C LEU A 37 3.82 -9.59 0.61
N GLU A 38 4.39 -9.35 1.78
CA GLU A 38 3.74 -9.62 3.06
C GLU A 38 2.53 -8.72 3.28
N THR A 39 2.63 -7.43 2.89
CA THR A 39 1.51 -6.49 2.89
C THR A 39 0.36 -7.03 2.04
N ALA A 40 0.66 -7.57 0.84
CA ALA A 40 -0.35 -8.18 -0.01
C ALA A 40 -1.06 -9.36 0.68
N ARG A 41 -0.28 -10.22 1.36
CA ARG A 41 -0.79 -11.39 2.08
C ARG A 41 -1.75 -10.99 3.21
N VAL A 42 -1.33 -10.08 4.10
CA VAL A 42 -2.14 -9.65 5.26
C VAL A 42 -3.38 -8.88 4.85
N LEU A 43 -3.34 -8.13 3.74
CA LEU A 43 -4.51 -7.45 3.20
C LEU A 43 -5.58 -8.44 2.73
N LEU A 44 -5.17 -9.51 2.04
CA LEU A 44 -6.09 -10.56 1.62
C LEU A 44 -6.65 -11.33 2.82
N GLU A 45 -5.84 -11.61 3.83
CA GLU A 45 -6.27 -12.24 5.08
C GLU A 45 -7.30 -11.38 5.84
N ALA A 46 -7.04 -10.08 6.00
CA ALA A 46 -7.97 -9.17 6.65
C ALA A 46 -9.30 -9.03 5.89
N ALA A 47 -9.28 -9.21 4.57
CA ALA A 47 -10.50 -9.22 3.76
C ALA A 47 -11.20 -10.59 3.74
N GLY A 48 -10.55 -11.67 4.19
CA GLY A 48 -11.03 -13.06 4.02
C GLY A 48 -11.06 -13.50 2.55
N ARG A 49 -10.03 -13.10 1.78
CA ARG A 49 -9.94 -13.24 0.31
C ARG A 49 -8.66 -13.88 -0.19
N GLU A 50 -8.03 -14.70 0.64
CA GLU A 50 -6.78 -15.37 0.34
C GLU A 50 -6.90 -16.32 -0.86
N ALA A 51 -8.07 -16.95 -1.04
CA ALA A 51 -8.34 -17.85 -2.14
C ALA A 51 -8.43 -17.11 -3.49
N GLU A 52 -9.03 -15.92 -3.48
CA GLU A 52 -9.24 -15.08 -4.66
C GLU A 52 -7.95 -14.39 -5.10
N LYS A 53 -7.09 -14.01 -4.15
CA LYS A 53 -5.81 -13.32 -4.41
C LYS A 53 -5.97 -11.92 -5.00
N TRP A 54 -7.16 -11.33 -4.83
CA TRP A 54 -7.51 -9.97 -5.25
C TRP A 54 -8.59 -9.38 -4.32
N LEU A 55 -8.73 -8.05 -4.31
CA LEU A 55 -9.75 -7.31 -3.56
C LEU A 55 -10.68 -6.58 -4.55
N ASP A 56 -12.00 -6.78 -4.47
CA ASP A 56 -12.99 -5.93 -5.14
C ASP A 56 -13.17 -4.62 -4.36
N ILE A 57 -13.86 -3.71 -5.03
CA ILE A 57 -14.36 -2.47 -4.48
C ILE A 57 -15.22 -2.70 -3.23
N GLU A 58 -16.05 -3.75 -3.16
CA GLU A 58 -16.93 -3.98 -2.00
C GLU A 58 -16.14 -4.40 -0.75
N SER A 59 -15.11 -5.24 -0.93
CA SER A 59 -14.14 -5.60 0.11
C SER A 59 -13.38 -4.36 0.60
N LEU A 60 -13.02 -3.44 -0.30
CA LEU A 60 -12.35 -2.19 0.07
C LEU A 60 -13.25 -1.24 0.85
N LYS A 61 -14.50 -1.05 0.41
CA LYS A 61 -15.46 -0.15 1.08
C LYS A 61 -15.75 -0.54 2.53
N THR A 62 -15.55 -1.81 2.88
CA THR A 62 -15.82 -2.33 4.22
C THR A 62 -14.55 -2.79 4.93
N PHE A 63 -13.38 -2.50 4.37
CA PHE A 63 -12.10 -2.98 4.88
C PHE A 63 -11.83 -2.44 6.30
N PRO A 64 -11.42 -3.26 7.29
CA PRO A 64 -11.30 -2.80 8.66
C PRO A 64 -10.26 -1.70 8.84
N CYS A 65 -10.61 -0.65 9.58
CA CYS A 65 -9.76 0.51 9.73
C CYS A 65 -8.54 0.22 10.60
N ALA A 66 -8.68 -0.61 11.63
CA ALA A 66 -7.57 -1.08 12.45
C ALA A 66 -6.44 -1.71 11.62
N ASP A 67 -6.84 -2.55 10.67
CA ASP A 67 -5.93 -3.32 9.83
C ASP A 67 -5.19 -2.40 8.85
N LEU A 68 -5.91 -1.48 8.18
CA LEU A 68 -5.27 -0.45 7.34
C LEU A 68 -4.34 0.46 8.14
N LEU A 69 -4.75 0.87 9.34
CA LEU A 69 -3.96 1.73 10.20
C LEU A 69 -2.68 1.04 10.66
N THR A 70 -2.75 -0.24 11.06
CA THR A 70 -1.57 -1.01 11.46
C THR A 70 -0.59 -1.15 10.30
N ILE A 71 -1.07 -1.48 9.10
CA ILE A 71 -0.24 -1.57 7.88
C ILE A 71 0.43 -0.23 7.60
N ASP A 72 -0.34 0.87 7.58
CA ASP A 72 0.19 2.20 7.29
C ASP A 72 1.23 2.64 8.31
N GLN A 73 0.93 2.51 9.59
CA GLN A 73 1.85 2.89 10.67
C GLN A 73 3.17 2.13 10.59
N LEU A 74 3.14 0.84 10.25
CA LEU A 74 4.37 0.07 10.06
C LEU A 74 5.22 0.61 8.90
N TRP A 75 4.59 0.85 7.74
CA TRP A 75 5.29 1.40 6.58
C TRP A 75 5.88 2.78 6.88
N VAL A 76 5.09 3.69 7.47
CA VAL A 76 5.51 5.04 7.85
C VAL A 76 6.65 4.98 8.87
N ARG A 77 6.52 4.16 9.91
CA ARG A 77 7.50 4.03 10.99
C ARG A 77 8.87 3.64 10.46
N TYR A 78 8.94 2.53 9.73
CA TYR A 78 10.22 1.94 9.33
C TYR A 78 10.84 2.63 8.12
N SER A 79 10.06 3.39 7.36
CA SER A 79 10.54 4.25 6.27
C SER A 79 10.83 5.69 6.70
N GLN A 80 10.67 6.03 7.98
CA GLN A 80 10.81 7.41 8.49
C GLN A 80 9.87 8.41 7.79
N GLY A 81 8.64 7.97 7.51
CA GLY A 81 7.61 8.76 6.82
C GLY A 81 7.75 8.81 5.31
N HIS A 82 8.67 8.05 4.72
CA HIS A 82 8.93 8.07 3.28
C HIS A 82 7.93 7.23 2.48
N PHE A 83 7.43 6.13 3.06
CA PHE A 83 6.50 5.18 2.45
C PHE A 83 5.28 4.97 3.35
N GLY A 84 4.15 4.58 2.75
CA GLY A 84 2.89 4.40 3.46
C GLY A 84 1.68 4.68 2.57
N LEU A 85 0.53 4.16 2.98
CA LEU A 85 -0.75 4.40 2.34
C LEU A 85 -1.22 5.84 2.60
N SER A 86 -1.00 6.39 3.80
CA SER A 86 -1.25 7.80 4.14
C SER A 86 -0.38 8.75 3.30
N VAL A 87 0.89 8.38 3.08
CA VAL A 87 1.81 9.12 2.22
C VAL A 87 1.30 9.15 0.79
N GLN A 88 0.89 7.99 0.24
CA GLN A 88 0.28 7.91 -1.10
C GLN A 88 -1.02 8.72 -1.19
N GLN A 89 -1.87 8.64 -0.17
CA GLN A 89 -3.15 9.35 -0.12
C GLN A 89 -2.95 10.87 -0.12
N SER A 90 -1.99 11.38 0.64
CA SER A 90 -1.64 12.80 0.65
C SER A 90 -1.19 13.27 -0.74
N ILE A 91 -0.27 12.53 -1.37
CA ILE A 91 0.21 12.84 -2.73
C ILE A 91 -0.92 12.72 -3.77
N TYR A 92 -1.83 11.77 -3.60
CA TYR A 92 -3.00 11.59 -4.47
C TYR A 92 -3.95 12.79 -4.39
N LYS A 93 -4.20 13.29 -3.18
CA LYS A 93 -4.99 14.50 -2.95
C LYS A 93 -4.32 15.73 -3.60
N GLU A 94 -3.02 15.90 -3.42
CA GLU A 94 -2.26 16.99 -4.06
C GLU A 94 -2.20 16.87 -5.59
N ALA A 95 -2.33 15.66 -6.13
CA ALA A 95 -2.46 15.41 -7.55
C ALA A 95 -3.85 15.74 -8.11
N GLY A 96 -4.82 16.07 -7.23
CA GLY A 96 -6.20 16.38 -7.58
C GLY A 96 -7.06 15.12 -7.78
N GLY A 97 -6.70 14.00 -7.17
CA GLY A 97 -7.39 12.72 -7.37
C GLY A 97 -7.11 12.10 -8.74
N ASP A 98 -5.92 12.38 -9.32
CA ASP A 98 -5.53 11.89 -10.64
C ASP A 98 -4.44 10.81 -10.50
N CYS A 99 -4.79 9.58 -10.87
CA CYS A 99 -3.89 8.42 -10.86
C CYS A 99 -2.62 8.64 -11.69
N VAL A 100 -2.73 9.26 -12.86
CA VAL A 100 -1.60 9.45 -13.78
C VAL A 100 -0.59 10.40 -13.13
N ARG A 101 -1.07 11.51 -12.57
CA ARG A 101 -0.23 12.47 -11.85
C ARG A 101 0.37 11.89 -10.58
N LEU A 102 -0.40 11.09 -9.83
CA LEU A 102 0.14 10.35 -8.69
C LEU A 102 1.30 9.46 -9.15
N GLY A 103 1.07 8.61 -10.16
CA GLY A 103 2.06 7.68 -10.68
C GLY A 103 3.35 8.39 -11.13
N GLU A 104 3.24 9.56 -11.74
CA GLU A 104 4.39 10.39 -12.09
C GLU A 104 5.16 10.91 -10.86
N ARG A 105 4.44 11.35 -9.81
CA ARG A 105 5.04 11.87 -8.57
C ARG A 105 5.74 10.78 -7.75
N ILE A 106 5.10 9.62 -7.60
CA ILE A 106 5.63 8.51 -6.79
C ILE A 106 6.50 7.55 -7.60
N GLY A 107 6.77 7.85 -8.87
CA GLY A 107 7.70 7.08 -9.71
C GLY A 107 7.16 5.76 -10.25
N TRP A 108 5.83 5.55 -10.25
CA TRP A 108 5.20 4.41 -10.92
C TRP A 108 4.99 4.64 -12.42
N ARG A 109 5.03 5.90 -12.87
CA ARG A 109 4.91 6.28 -14.27
C ARG A 109 6.08 7.16 -14.68
N VAL A 110 6.83 6.72 -15.68
CA VAL A 110 8.04 7.40 -16.15
C VAL A 110 7.96 7.57 -17.66
N ARG A 111 8.10 8.80 -18.15
CA ARG A 111 8.06 9.14 -19.59
C ARG A 111 6.82 8.62 -20.31
N GLY A 112 5.66 8.70 -19.66
CA GLY A 112 4.40 8.27 -20.27
C GLY A 112 3.99 6.83 -19.95
N GLU A 113 4.90 6.02 -19.41
CA GLU A 113 4.73 4.58 -19.29
C GLU A 113 4.70 4.12 -17.83
N TRP A 114 3.79 3.20 -17.51
CA TRP A 114 3.77 2.55 -16.20
C TRP A 114 4.90 1.53 -16.11
N ILE A 115 5.62 1.53 -14.99
CA ILE A 115 6.75 0.62 -14.81
C ILE A 115 6.27 -0.77 -14.35
N ALA A 116 6.93 -1.81 -14.84
CA ALA A 116 6.68 -3.18 -14.39
C ALA A 116 7.19 -3.41 -12.96
N TYR A 117 6.63 -4.42 -12.26
CA TYR A 117 7.08 -4.80 -10.91
C TYR A 117 8.59 -5.06 -10.81
N SER A 118 9.17 -5.66 -11.87
CA SER A 118 10.60 -5.93 -11.96
C SER A 118 11.47 -4.68 -12.00
N LYS A 119 10.88 -3.50 -12.27
CA LYS A 119 11.54 -2.19 -12.32
C LYS A 119 11.29 -1.34 -11.07
N ILE A 120 10.51 -1.84 -10.10
CA ILE A 120 10.30 -1.15 -8.82
C ILE A 120 11.63 -0.99 -8.10
N LYS A 121 11.81 0.18 -7.50
CA LYS A 121 13.01 0.52 -6.72
C LYS A 121 12.75 0.18 -5.25
N TRP A 122 13.42 -0.87 -4.77
CA TRP A 122 13.22 -1.44 -3.44
C TRP A 122 14.18 -0.85 -2.40
N ASN A 123 14.24 0.47 -2.29
CA ASN A 123 15.07 1.17 -1.30
C ASN A 123 14.58 2.61 -1.08
N LEU A 124 15.15 3.29 -0.08
CA LEU A 124 14.76 4.65 0.32
C LEU A 124 15.15 5.74 -0.70
N ASP A 125 15.99 5.44 -1.68
CA ASP A 125 16.30 6.39 -2.76
C ASP A 125 15.14 6.48 -3.79
N ALA A 126 14.07 5.68 -3.64
CA ALA A 126 12.84 5.83 -4.41
C ALA A 126 12.10 7.11 -4.03
N GLN A 127 11.13 7.52 -4.85
CA GLN A 127 10.31 8.69 -4.57
C GLN A 127 9.47 8.47 -3.29
N MET A 128 9.12 9.57 -2.62
CA MET A 128 8.19 9.53 -1.49
C MET A 128 6.85 8.90 -1.94
N GLY A 129 6.29 8.01 -1.13
CA GLY A 129 5.07 7.26 -1.44
C GLY A 129 5.26 6.12 -2.45
N HIS A 130 6.47 5.82 -2.91
CA HIS A 130 6.70 4.76 -3.92
C HIS A 130 6.24 3.38 -3.46
N LEU A 131 6.27 3.10 -2.16
CA LEU A 131 5.86 1.82 -1.57
C LEU A 131 4.76 2.03 -0.51
N PRO A 132 3.92 1.02 -0.23
CA PRO A 132 3.83 -0.27 -0.93
C PRO A 132 3.18 -0.15 -2.32
N VAL A 133 3.51 -1.06 -3.25
CA VAL A 133 2.91 -1.14 -4.59
C VAL A 133 1.83 -2.24 -4.67
N CYS A 134 1.81 -3.17 -3.72
CA CYS A 134 0.97 -4.36 -3.73
C CYS A 134 -0.53 -4.10 -3.96
N MET A 135 -1.06 -2.95 -3.53
CA MET A 135 -2.46 -2.58 -3.77
C MET A 135 -2.79 -2.49 -5.26
N ALA A 136 -1.88 -1.96 -6.08
CA ALA A 136 -2.05 -1.93 -7.53
C ALA A 136 -1.99 -3.34 -8.17
N PHE A 137 -1.24 -4.26 -7.56
CA PHE A 137 -1.13 -5.65 -8.02
C PHE A 137 -2.31 -6.54 -7.61
N ILE A 138 -2.79 -6.39 -6.37
CA ILE A 138 -3.99 -7.07 -5.87
C ILE A 138 -5.19 -6.77 -6.77
N TRP A 139 -5.34 -5.51 -7.21
CA TRP A 139 -6.37 -5.16 -8.18
C TRP A 139 -6.19 -5.87 -9.52
N SER A 140 -4.95 -5.95 -10.02
CA SER A 140 -4.64 -6.52 -11.33
C SER A 140 -5.01 -8.01 -11.46
N ASN A 141 -5.05 -8.75 -10.34
CA ASN A 141 -5.44 -10.17 -10.31
C ASN A 141 -6.96 -10.40 -10.41
N HIS A 142 -7.81 -9.37 -10.24
CA HIS A 142 -9.26 -9.49 -10.38
C HIS A 142 -9.70 -9.76 -11.83
N ARG A 143 -8.91 -9.33 -12.81
CA ARG A 143 -9.17 -9.57 -14.23
C ARG A 143 -8.18 -10.62 -14.70
N SER A 144 -8.68 -11.69 -15.32
CA SER A 144 -7.90 -12.74 -16.00
C SER A 144 -7.10 -12.22 -17.21
N VAL A 145 -6.38 -11.12 -17.05
CA VAL A 145 -5.60 -10.47 -18.10
C VAL A 145 -4.18 -10.29 -17.59
N SER A 146 -3.34 -11.21 -18.02
CA SER A 146 -1.89 -11.10 -18.02
C SER A 146 -1.45 -9.69 -18.44
N GLY A 147 -0.95 -8.91 -17.48
CA GLY A 147 -0.07 -7.75 -17.68
C GLY A 147 -0.58 -6.54 -18.47
N ILE A 148 -1.73 -6.58 -19.15
CA ILE A 148 -2.11 -5.58 -20.17
C ILE A 148 -3.30 -4.69 -19.75
N VAL A 149 -3.97 -4.94 -18.62
CA VAL A 149 -5.07 -4.07 -18.11
C VAL A 149 -4.58 -3.02 -17.11
N TRP A 150 -3.30 -2.68 -17.13
CA TRP A 150 -2.77 -1.48 -16.45
C TRP A 150 -3.22 -0.17 -17.14
N LEU A 151 -3.79 -0.25 -18.36
CA LEU A 151 -3.83 0.85 -19.32
C LEU A 151 -5.24 1.25 -19.81
N SER A 152 -6.27 1.19 -18.96
CA SER A 152 -7.46 2.02 -19.22
C SER A 152 -7.67 2.99 -18.08
N ARG A 153 -7.83 4.28 -18.43
CA ARG A 153 -8.23 5.39 -17.54
C ARG A 153 -9.31 4.98 -16.51
N VAL A 154 -10.19 4.07 -16.91
CA VAL A 154 -11.38 3.64 -16.18
C VAL A 154 -11.08 2.69 -15.00
N GLY A 155 -9.97 1.93 -15.05
CA GLY A 155 -9.64 0.92 -14.04
C GLY A 155 -8.95 1.47 -12.79
N CYS A 156 -7.99 2.39 -12.98
CA CYS A 156 -7.24 3.00 -11.88
C CYS A 156 -8.13 3.90 -11.03
N GLU A 157 -9.03 4.67 -11.65
CA GLU A 157 -9.85 5.63 -10.91
C GLU A 157 -10.77 4.93 -9.91
N ALA A 158 -11.64 3.99 -10.33
CA ALA A 158 -12.68 3.49 -9.41
C ALA A 158 -12.13 2.71 -8.20
N TRP A 159 -11.18 1.80 -8.42
CA TRP A 159 -10.65 0.96 -7.34
C TRP A 159 -9.70 1.73 -6.44
N TYR A 160 -8.76 2.49 -7.02
CA TYR A 160 -7.82 3.28 -6.23
C TYR A 160 -8.55 4.42 -5.51
N ASN A 161 -9.58 5.04 -6.12
CA ASN A 161 -10.47 5.93 -5.39
C ASN A 161 -11.16 5.24 -4.23
N SER A 162 -11.65 4.01 -4.39
CA SER A 162 -12.31 3.28 -3.30
C SER A 162 -11.35 3.04 -2.14
N LEU A 163 -10.10 2.67 -2.42
CA LEU A 163 -9.06 2.57 -1.39
C LEU A 163 -8.79 3.93 -0.73
N MET A 164 -8.58 4.99 -1.51
CA MET A 164 -8.26 6.31 -1.00
C MET A 164 -9.40 6.91 -0.17
N GLN A 165 -10.64 6.69 -0.57
CA GLN A 165 -11.82 7.04 0.21
C GLN A 165 -11.89 6.22 1.51
N ARG A 166 -11.59 4.92 1.46
CA ARG A 166 -11.56 4.12 2.68
C ARG A 166 -10.52 4.60 3.68
N LEU A 167 -9.34 5.00 3.20
CA LEU A 167 -8.30 5.61 4.06
C LEU A 167 -8.82 6.88 4.73
N LEU A 168 -9.52 7.75 3.99
CA LEU A 168 -10.13 8.96 4.54
C LEU A 168 -11.19 8.64 5.60
N GLU A 169 -12.06 7.66 5.35
CA GLU A 169 -13.07 7.19 6.32
C GLU A 169 -12.42 6.65 7.60
N CYS A 170 -11.27 5.99 7.46
CA CYS A 170 -10.47 5.48 8.57
C CYS A 170 -9.60 6.54 9.27
N SER A 171 -9.67 7.81 8.83
CA SER A 171 -8.83 8.91 9.35
C SER A 171 -7.32 8.66 9.20
N ILE A 172 -6.93 8.00 8.11
CA ILE A 172 -5.56 7.75 7.68
C ILE A 172 -5.17 8.77 6.60
#